data_AF-A0A6B3RMG5-F1
#
_entry.id   AF-A0A6B3RMG5-F1
#
_cell.length_a   1.000
_cell.length_b   1.000
_cell.length_c   1.000
_cell.angle_alpha   90.00
_cell.angle_beta   90.00
_cell.angle_gamma   90.00
#
_symmetry.space_group_name_H-M   'P 1'
#
loop_
_entity.id
_entity.type
_entity.pdbx_description
1 polymer ?
#
loop_
_entity_poly.entity_id
_entity_poly.type
_entity_poly.pdbx_seq_one_letter_code
_entity_poly.pdbx_strand_id
1 'polypeptide(L)'
;MTPKDRLRRLEKITLLLRERELSRLAQASAQKTRTEAQLMALDKTGAPHGLDPVVAAQVTDRFGLWTTNRRILLNQKLARETVAWMEAKTEAQRAFGRAEVLRKLCLKP
;
A
#
# COMPACT_ATOMS: atom_id res chain seq x y z
N MET A 1 1.38 -14.25 40.36
CA MET A 1 0.71 -14.09 39.05
C MET A 1 0.52 -15.48 38.44
N THR A 2 -0.70 -15.89 38.11
CA THR A 2 -0.95 -17.26 37.67
C THR A 2 -0.59 -17.47 36.19
N PRO A 3 -0.38 -18.71 35.72
CA PRO A 3 -0.26 -19.02 34.29
C PRO A 3 -1.43 -18.48 33.45
N LYS A 4 -2.66 -18.53 33.99
CA LYS A 4 -3.87 -18.02 33.35
C LYS A 4 -3.85 -16.49 33.19
N ASP A 5 -3.35 -15.76 34.19
CA ASP A 5 -3.18 -14.31 34.11
C ASP A 5 -2.13 -13.89 33.08
N ARG A 6 -1.05 -14.67 32.96
CA ARG A 6 -0.02 -14.47 31.91
C ARG A 6 -0.63 -14.65 30.52
N LEU A 7 -1.42 -15.71 30.32
CA LEU A 7 -2.06 -16.01 29.06
C LEU A 7 -3.03 -14.91 28.61
N ARG A 8 -3.88 -14.42 29.54
CA ARG A 8 -4.79 -13.29 29.28
C ARG A 8 -4.06 -11.99 28.95
N ARG A 9 -2.91 -11.73 29.58
CA ARG A 9 -2.07 -10.57 29.24
C ARG A 9 -1.47 -10.71 27.83
N LEU A 10 -0.98 -11.89 27.48
CA LEU A 10 -0.46 -12.17 26.14
C LEU A 10 -1.53 -12.00 25.07
N GLU A 11 -2.75 -12.51 25.31
CA GLU A 11 -3.88 -12.32 24.41
C GLU A 11 -4.14 -10.83 24.14
N LYS A 12 -4.25 -10.01 25.19
CA LYS A 12 -4.42 -8.55 25.06
C LYS A 12 -3.31 -7.90 24.23
N ILE A 13 -2.05 -8.25 24.48
CA ILE A 13 -0.91 -7.72 23.72
C ILE A 13 -1.02 -8.12 22.24
N THR A 14 -1.38 -9.37 21.95
CA THR A 14 -1.50 -9.84 20.56
C THR A 14 -2.67 -9.24 19.81
N LEU A 15 -3.77 -8.88 20.48
CA LEU A 15 -4.86 -8.12 19.87
C LEU A 15 -4.38 -6.73 19.44
N LEU A 16 -3.63 -6.03 20.30
CA LEU A 16 -3.05 -4.72 19.97
C LEU A 16 -2.03 -4.82 18.83
N LEU A 17 -1.19 -5.86 18.81
CA LEU A 17 -0.26 -6.10 17.71
C LEU A 17 -1.01 -6.36 16.40
N ARG A 18 -2.07 -7.18 16.43
CA ARG A 18 -2.92 -7.43 15.27
C ARG A 18 -3.50 -6.13 14.71
N GLU A 19 -4.06 -5.28 15.57
CA GLU A 19 -4.63 -3.99 15.16
C GLU A 19 -3.57 -3.07 14.54
N ARG A 20 -2.37 -3.01 15.15
CA ARG A 20 -1.26 -2.22 14.62
C ARG A 20 -0.85 -2.67 13.22
N GLU A 21 -0.67 -3.98 13.02
CA GLU A 21 -0.19 -4.51 11.74
C GLU A 21 -1.28 -4.42 10.65
N LEU A 22 -2.56 -4.54 11.01
CA LEU A 22 -3.67 -4.25 10.08
C LEU A 22 -3.71 -2.77 9.65
N SER A 23 -3.48 -1.84 10.59
CA SER A 23 -3.40 -0.41 10.27
C SER A 23 -2.25 -0.10 9.31
N ARG A 24 -1.08 -0.72 9.53
CA ARG A 24 0.08 -0.60 8.62
C ARG A 24 -0.20 -1.16 7.24
N LEU A 25 -0.84 -2.33 7.15
CA LEU A 25 -1.27 -2.90 5.88
C LEU A 25 -2.23 -1.96 5.13
N ALA A 26 -3.21 -1.38 5.83
CA ALA A 26 -4.14 -0.42 5.23
C ALA A 26 -3.42 0.82 4.68
N GLN A 27 -2.46 1.37 5.43
CA GLN A 27 -1.64 2.50 4.99
C GLN A 27 -0.80 2.17 3.76
N ALA A 28 -0.09 1.04 3.77
CA ALA A 28 0.72 0.59 2.64
C ALA A 28 -0.14 0.34 1.38
N SER A 29 -1.31 -0.27 1.55
CA SER A 29 -2.28 -0.48 0.47
C SER A 29 -2.78 0.84 -0.10
N ALA A 30 -3.19 1.79 0.75
CA ALA A 30 -3.67 3.09 0.30
C ALA A 30 -2.59 3.87 -0.47
N GLN A 31 -1.34 3.79 -0.02
CA GLN A 31 -0.22 4.45 -0.66
C GLN A 31 0.05 3.87 -2.06
N LYS A 32 0.06 2.53 -2.19
CA LYS A 32 0.16 1.83 -3.48
C LYS A 32 -0.98 2.23 -4.43
N THR A 33 -2.23 2.17 -3.97
CA THR A 33 -3.41 2.53 -4.78
C THR A 33 -3.37 3.97 -5.28
N ARG A 34 -2.87 4.92 -4.47
CA ARG A 34 -2.67 6.31 -4.90
C ARG A 34 -1.69 6.42 -6.06
N THR A 35 -0.57 5.71 -6.01
CA THR A 35 0.42 5.72 -7.10
C THR A 35 -0.11 5.06 -8.36
N GLU A 36 -0.88 3.96 -8.24
CA GLU A 36 -1.57 3.33 -9.37
C GLU A 36 -2.57 4.29 -10.03
N ALA A 37 -3.37 5.02 -9.23
CA ALA A 37 -4.29 6.01 -9.74
C ALA A 37 -3.56 7.17 -10.47
N GLN A 38 -2.39 7.58 -9.98
CA GLN A 38 -1.56 8.59 -10.66
C GLN A 38 -1.04 8.09 -12.01
N LEU A 39 -0.63 6.83 -12.12
CA LEU A 39 -0.25 6.22 -13.40
C LEU A 39 -1.43 6.19 -14.38
N MET A 40 -2.60 5.72 -13.92
CA MET A 40 -3.81 5.69 -14.74
C MET A 40 -4.26 7.09 -15.22
N ALA A 41 -4.01 8.13 -14.43
CA ALA A 41 -4.34 9.50 -14.80
C ALA A 41 -3.45 10.05 -15.93
N LEU A 42 -2.18 9.62 -15.99
CA LEU A 42 -1.28 10.03 -17.08
C LEU A 42 -1.75 9.51 -18.44
N ASP A 43 -2.31 8.31 -18.49
CA ASP A 43 -2.77 7.69 -19.74
C ASP A 43 -4.01 8.38 -20.34
N LYS A 44 -4.68 9.25 -19.58
CA LYS A 44 -5.91 9.93 -19.99
C LYS A 44 -5.69 11.33 -20.56
N THR A 45 -4.44 11.78 -20.66
CA THR A 45 -4.13 13.12 -21.15
C THR A 45 -4.06 13.15 -22.68
N GLY A 46 -5.01 13.84 -23.31
CA GLY A 46 -5.08 14.05 -24.76
C GLY A 46 -4.39 15.34 -25.21
N ALA A 47 -4.09 15.43 -26.51
CA ALA A 47 -3.51 16.63 -27.10
C ALA A 47 -4.50 17.82 -27.07
N PRO A 48 -4.03 19.06 -26.77
CA PRO A 48 -4.89 20.23 -26.82
C PRO A 48 -5.42 20.48 -28.24
N HIS A 49 -6.71 20.81 -28.36
CA HIS A 49 -7.34 21.17 -29.63
C HIS A 49 -7.18 22.67 -29.94
N GLY A 50 -7.19 23.03 -31.22
CA GLY A 50 -7.19 24.44 -31.66
C GLY A 50 -5.83 25.13 -31.68
N LEU A 51 -4.72 24.37 -31.59
CA LEU A 51 -3.37 24.90 -31.74
C LEU A 51 -2.94 24.93 -33.21
N ASP A 52 -2.09 25.88 -33.56
CA ASP A 52 -1.32 25.86 -34.81
C ASP A 52 -0.56 24.52 -34.95
N PRO A 53 -0.48 23.91 -36.14
CA PRO A 53 0.13 22.58 -36.31
C PRO A 53 1.58 22.47 -35.81
N VAL A 54 2.40 23.51 -35.99
CA VAL A 54 3.80 23.50 -35.52
C VAL A 54 3.85 23.57 -33.99
N VAL A 55 3.00 24.40 -33.40
CA VAL A 55 2.86 24.51 -31.94
C VAL A 55 2.31 23.21 -31.35
N ALA A 56 1.32 22.59 -31.99
CA ALA A 56 0.73 21.32 -31.57
C ALA A 56 1.76 20.18 -31.55
N ALA A 57 2.64 20.12 -32.57
CA ALA A 57 3.73 19.14 -32.61
C ALA A 57 4.72 19.34 -31.45
N GLN A 58 5.18 20.58 -31.22
CA GLN A 58 6.10 20.88 -30.12
C GLN A 58 5.52 20.59 -28.74
N VAL A 59 4.23 20.87 -28.54
CA VAL A 59 3.51 20.57 -27.29
C VAL A 59 3.41 19.06 -27.10
N THR A 60 3.05 18.31 -28.15
CA THR A 60 2.99 16.84 -28.12
C THR A 60 4.33 16.24 -27.72
N ASP A 61 5.43 16.69 -28.32
CA ASP A 61 6.77 16.16 -28.05
C ASP A 61 7.23 16.44 -26.61
N ARG A 62 7.11 17.69 -26.16
CA ARG A 62 7.48 18.09 -24.79
C ARG A 62 6.64 17.37 -23.75
N PHE A 63 5.33 17.27 -24.01
CA PHE A 63 4.41 16.56 -23.14
C PHE A 63 4.70 15.05 -23.11
N GLY A 64 5.04 14.45 -24.24
CA GLY A 64 5.43 13.05 -24.35
C GLY A 64 6.69 12.74 -23.54
N LEU A 65 7.73 13.59 -23.64
CA LEU A 65 8.94 13.44 -22.84
C LEU A 65 8.67 13.58 -21.34
N TRP A 66 7.89 14.59 -20.95
CA TRP A 66 7.48 14.78 -19.55
C TRP A 66 6.70 13.57 -19.02
N THR A 67 5.75 13.05 -19.79
CA THR A 67 4.92 11.89 -19.42
C THR A 67 5.76 10.64 -19.25
N THR A 68 6.72 10.42 -20.15
CA THR A 68 7.66 9.30 -20.09
C THR A 68 8.49 9.35 -18.81
N ASN A 69 9.11 10.49 -18.51
CA ASN A 69 9.89 10.68 -17.28
C ASN A 69 9.03 10.52 -16.03
N ARG A 70 7.80 11.05 -16.05
CA ARG A 70 6.87 10.92 -14.92
C ARG A 70 6.48 9.47 -14.68
N ARG A 71 6.20 8.70 -15.73
CA ARG A 71 5.88 7.27 -15.65
C ARG A 71 7.02 6.47 -15.05
N ILE A 72 8.28 6.74 -15.45
CA ILE A 72 9.47 6.10 -14.86
C ILE A 72 9.52 6.31 -13.35
N LEU A 73 9.39 7.55 -12.90
CA LEU A 73 9.44 7.89 -11.47
C LEU A 73 8.30 7.23 -10.67
N LEU A 74 7.08 7.23 -11.21
CA LEU A 74 5.93 6.59 -10.57
C LEU A 74 6.07 5.06 -10.52
N ASN A 75 6.57 4.42 -11.58
CA ASN A 75 6.82 2.98 -11.59
C ASN A 75 7.87 2.57 -10.55
N GLN A 76 8.96 3.32 -10.42
CA GLN A 76 9.97 3.07 -9.38
C GLN A 76 9.38 3.22 -7.98
N LYS A 77 8.52 4.23 -7.77
CA LYS A 77 7.80 4.43 -6.52
C LYS A 77 6.84 3.26 -6.24
N LEU A 78 6.06 2.85 -7.24
CA LEU A 78 5.12 1.73 -7.14
C LEU A 78 5.83 0.42 -6.80
N ALA A 79 7.01 0.17 -7.37
CA ALA A 79 7.81 -1.00 -7.05
C ALA A 79 8.18 -1.05 -5.55
N ARG A 80 8.67 0.06 -4.99
CA ARG A 80 8.98 0.17 -3.54
C ARG A 80 7.74 0.00 -2.67
N GLU A 81 6.63 0.62 -3.04
CA GLU A 81 5.36 0.51 -2.32
C GLU A 81 4.78 -0.90 -2.38
N THR A 82 4.99 -1.61 -3.47
CA THR A 82 4.57 -3.00 -3.62
C THR A 82 5.36 -3.92 -2.67
N VAL A 83 6.67 -3.71 -2.55
CA VAL A 83 7.49 -4.43 -1.54
C VAL A 83 6.98 -4.14 -0.12
N ALA A 84 6.81 -2.87 0.23
CA ALA A 84 6.31 -2.49 1.56
C ALA A 84 4.91 -3.07 1.85
N TRP A 85 4.02 -3.12 0.85
CA TRP A 85 2.71 -3.75 0.98
C TRP A 85 2.81 -5.27 1.20
N MET A 86 3.68 -5.97 0.46
CA MET A 86 3.89 -7.41 0.63
C MET A 86 4.44 -7.75 2.02
N GLU A 87 5.38 -6.95 2.52
CA GLU A 87 5.93 -7.10 3.87
C GLU A 87 4.85 -6.86 4.94
N ALA A 88 4.10 -5.76 4.84
CA ALA A 88 3.00 -5.44 5.75
C ALA A 88 1.89 -6.51 5.73
N LYS A 89 1.59 -7.08 4.55
CA LYS A 89 0.62 -8.16 4.40
C LYS A 89 1.08 -9.42 5.14
N THR A 90 2.36 -9.77 4.99
CA THR A 90 2.95 -10.93 5.65
C THR A 90 2.93 -10.76 7.17
N GLU A 91 3.28 -9.59 7.69
CA GLU A 91 3.28 -9.35 9.13
C GLU A 91 1.88 -9.29 9.72
N ALA A 92 0.92 -8.68 9.01
CA ALA A 92 -0.50 -8.70 9.41
C ALA A 92 -1.05 -10.14 9.49
N GLN A 93 -0.71 -11.01 8.52
CA GLN A 93 -1.10 -12.43 8.55
C GLN A 93 -0.53 -13.16 9.77
N ARG A 94 0.75 -12.92 10.10
CA ARG A 94 1.38 -13.51 11.29
C ARG A 94 0.75 -13.02 12.58
N ALA A 95 0.52 -11.71 12.71
CA ALA A 95 -0.10 -11.10 13.88
C ALA A 95 -1.53 -11.63 14.08
N PHE A 96 -2.30 -11.76 13.00
CA PHE A 96 -3.62 -12.38 13.01
C PHE A 96 -3.56 -13.84 13.51
N GLY A 97 -2.68 -14.67 12.94
CA GLY A 97 -2.53 -16.06 13.35
C GLY A 97 -2.14 -16.22 14.82
N ARG A 98 -1.19 -15.40 15.31
CA ARG A 98 -0.77 -15.38 16.72
C ARG A 98 -1.93 -15.02 17.66
N ALA A 99 -2.71 -13.98 17.32
CA ALA A 99 -3.86 -13.57 18.11
C ALA A 99 -4.93 -14.68 18.17
N GLU A 100 -5.21 -15.34 17.04
CA GLU A 100 -6.17 -16.44 16.99
C GLU A 100 -5.73 -17.66 17.81
N VAL A 101 -4.45 -18.02 17.78
CA VAL A 101 -3.92 -19.12 18.59
C VAL A 101 -4.05 -18.81 20.08
N LEU A 102 -3.64 -17.62 20.52
CA LEU A 102 -3.74 -17.24 21.93
C LEU A 102 -5.19 -17.17 22.43
N ARG A 103 -6.09 -16.61 21.61
CA ARG A 103 -7.53 -16.62 21.90
C ARG A 103 -8.06 -18.04 22.13
N LYS A 104 -7.69 -18.99 21.27
CA LYS A 104 -8.07 -20.41 21.44
C LYS A 104 -7.49 -21.04 22.69
N LEU A 105 -6.25 -20.70 23.06
CA LEU A 105 -5.62 -21.19 24.30
C LEU A 105 -6.29 -20.60 25.55
N CYS A 106 -6.74 -19.35 25.51
CA CYS A 106 -7.49 -18.73 26.62
C CYS A 106 -8.88 -19.35 26.84
N LEU A 107 -9.48 -19.89 25.77
CA LEU A 107 -10.80 -20.53 25.79
C LEU A 107 -10.74 -22.02 26.18
N LYS A 108 -9.57 -22.66 26.15
CA LYS A 108 -9.44 -24.04 26.64
C LYS A 108 -9.59 -24.07 28.17
N PRO A 109 -10.44 -24.96 28.71
CA PRO A 109 -10.69 -25.07 30.16
C PRO A 109 -9.44 -25.49 30.94
#